data_AF-A0A7X0TSV3-F1
#
_entry.id   AF-A0A7X0TSV3-F1
#
_cell.length_a   1.000
_cell.length_b   1.000
_cell.length_c   1.000
_cell.angle_alpha   90.00
_cell.angle_beta   90.00
_cell.angle_gamma   90.00
#
_symmetry.space_group_name_H-M   'P 1'
#
loop_
_entity.id
_entity.type
_entity.pdbx_description
1 polymer ?
#
loop_
_entity_poly.entity_id
_entity_poly.type
_entity_poly.pdbx_seq_one_letter_code
_entity_poly.pdbx_strand_id
1 'polypeptide(L)'
;MFKRIVKWLLLLILLVVISLGITLFLAIDAQPSVIQNNQLDSALAQKSKQLLKRTLSVLKQQQDASIITMSQGELNGLSALLHRAIPNVASNITLSNKNMNVAVSVSLPIINRYINIETQILPSQDRLVLNTISIGSLSLSGTFTLRMVRWALNNLVQVNLGDSLLTMIGEVRINKAYCTFTLSLPKNLASLNKEGSLLFALRDELSLFGDPAIISAYYQELVHVSALAPNKASLAYYFRHLFQFAEQRTLAFGQTAAINENKAALLALGLYFGADKFELLVGDISQLDMNNKKLRRKLQSYTLLQGRADLQKHFIYSVALQLFSSVSASDAIGEFKEFIDSNKGGSGFSFADLMADRAGTRLAELATTSQPNAIKVQGLLAHITDETLLPSIDGLPEGLSSKRFEAKYEAIHSQAYQALLLDIDQRLSELALYDLKSL
;
A
#
# COMPACT_ATOMS: atom_id res chain seq x y z
N MET A 1 -46.37 -22.80 23.16
CA MET A 1 -45.88 -21.45 22.78
C MET A 1 -44.46 -21.49 22.19
N PHE A 2 -43.49 -22.08 22.89
CA PHE A 2 -42.08 -22.21 22.47
C PHE A 2 -41.85 -22.82 21.07
N LYS A 3 -42.46 -23.97 20.77
CA LYS A 3 -42.37 -24.63 19.42
C LYS A 3 -42.88 -23.74 18.27
N ARG A 4 -43.83 -22.85 18.54
CA ARG A 4 -44.39 -21.92 17.53
C ARG A 4 -43.43 -20.76 17.27
N ILE A 5 -42.79 -20.24 18.33
CA ILE A 5 -41.76 -19.19 18.24
C ILE A 5 -40.53 -19.70 17.47
N VAL A 6 -40.03 -20.90 17.79
CA VAL A 6 -38.89 -21.50 17.08
C VAL A 6 -39.20 -21.74 15.60
N LYS A 7 -40.43 -22.19 15.26
CA LYS A 7 -40.85 -22.35 13.87
C LYS A 7 -40.89 -21.02 13.11
N TRP A 8 -41.40 -19.94 13.72
CA TRP A 8 -41.40 -18.62 13.10
C TRP A 8 -39.99 -18.04 12.95
N LEU A 9 -39.11 -18.27 13.93
CA LEU A 9 -37.71 -17.86 13.86
C LEU A 9 -36.97 -18.59 12.73
N LEU A 10 -37.14 -19.91 12.60
CA LEU A 10 -36.56 -20.70 11.50
C LEU A 10 -37.11 -20.27 10.13
N LEU A 11 -38.40 -19.97 10.03
CA LEU A 11 -39.00 -19.43 8.80
C LEU A 11 -38.45 -18.06 8.46
N LEU A 12 -38.23 -17.20 9.45
CA LEU A 12 -37.62 -15.88 9.25
C LEU A 12 -36.17 -16.00 8.79
N ILE A 13 -35.38 -16.88 9.40
CA ILE A 13 -34.01 -17.17 8.97
C ILE A 13 -33.99 -17.70 7.54
N LEU A 14 -34.86 -18.67 7.22
CA LEU A 14 -34.97 -19.23 5.86
C LEU A 14 -35.33 -18.14 4.85
N LEU A 15 -36.27 -17.25 5.18
CA LEU A 15 -36.69 -16.16 4.31
C LEU A 15 -35.56 -15.14 4.11
N VAL A 16 -34.77 -14.85 5.15
CA VAL A 16 -33.56 -14.01 5.05
C VAL A 16 -32.52 -14.65 4.14
N VAL A 17 -32.27 -15.96 4.28
CA VAL A 17 -31.31 -16.69 3.44
C VAL A 17 -31.76 -16.72 1.97
N ILE A 18 -33.03 -17.00 1.71
CA ILE A 18 -33.59 -16.99 0.34
C ILE A 18 -33.50 -15.58 -0.25
N SER A 19 -33.88 -14.55 0.52
CA SER A 19 -33.77 -13.16 0.09
C SER A 19 -32.33 -12.79 -0.25
N LEU A 20 -31.37 -13.19 0.59
CA LEU A 20 -29.94 -12.98 0.35
C LEU A 20 -29.44 -13.72 -0.90
N GLY A 21 -29.91 -14.95 -1.12
CA GLY A 21 -29.59 -15.71 -2.33
C GLY A 21 -30.11 -15.03 -3.61
N ILE A 22 -31.34 -14.52 -3.57
CA ILE A 22 -31.94 -13.78 -4.69
C ILE A 22 -31.20 -12.47 -4.94
N THR A 23 -30.86 -11.70 -3.90
CA THR A 23 -30.14 -10.43 -4.08
C THR A 23 -28.73 -10.66 -4.64
N LEU A 24 -28.01 -11.67 -4.15
CA LEU A 24 -26.72 -12.06 -4.71
C LEU A 24 -26.85 -12.47 -6.18
N PHE A 25 -27.86 -13.28 -6.52
CA PHE A 25 -28.10 -13.67 -7.91
C PHE A 25 -28.38 -12.47 -8.82
N LEU A 26 -29.20 -11.52 -8.36
CA LEU A 26 -29.57 -10.32 -9.12
C LEU A 26 -28.44 -9.28 -9.23
N ALA A 27 -27.44 -9.35 -8.35
CA ALA A 27 -26.26 -8.47 -8.34
C ALA A 27 -25.14 -8.95 -9.29
N ILE A 28 -25.24 -10.19 -9.79
CA ILE A 28 -24.19 -10.85 -10.58
C ILE A 28 -24.64 -10.98 -12.04
N ASP A 29 -23.81 -10.48 -12.95
CA ASP A 29 -24.02 -10.55 -14.38
C ASP A 29 -23.08 -11.55 -15.08
N ALA A 30 -23.51 -12.01 -16.26
CA ALA A 30 -22.73 -12.93 -17.09
C ALA A 30 -21.62 -12.22 -17.89
N GLN A 31 -21.78 -10.93 -18.19
CA GLN A 31 -20.86 -10.13 -18.98
C GLN A 31 -20.51 -8.82 -18.27
N PRO A 32 -19.30 -8.28 -18.48
CA PRO A 32 -18.93 -6.98 -17.93
C PRO A 32 -19.64 -5.85 -18.69
N SER A 33 -20.14 -4.84 -17.98
CA SER A 33 -20.65 -3.61 -18.60
C SER A 33 -19.52 -2.67 -19.07
N VAL A 34 -18.33 -2.82 -18.50
CA VAL A 34 -17.13 -2.07 -18.87
C VAL A 34 -16.01 -3.01 -19.27
N ILE A 35 -15.50 -2.82 -20.48
CA ILE A 35 -14.27 -3.47 -20.96
C ILE A 35 -13.15 -2.43 -20.93
N GLN A 36 -12.09 -2.70 -20.16
CA GLN A 36 -10.95 -1.79 -20.07
C GLN A 36 -10.12 -1.85 -21.36
N ASN A 37 -10.41 -0.97 -22.31
CA ASN A 37 -9.65 -0.88 -23.56
C ASN A 37 -8.41 0.02 -23.44
N ASN A 38 -8.35 0.87 -22.43
CA ASN A 38 -7.23 1.78 -22.22
C ASN A 38 -6.15 1.09 -21.40
N GLN A 39 -5.22 0.41 -22.08
CA GLN A 39 -3.93 0.09 -21.48
C GLN A 39 -3.25 1.41 -21.08
N LEU A 40 -2.68 1.45 -19.88
CA LEU A 40 -2.04 2.66 -19.35
C LEU A 40 -0.86 3.05 -20.26
N ASP A 41 -1.07 3.96 -21.20
CA ASP A 41 0.00 4.54 -22.01
C ASP A 41 0.73 5.64 -21.22
N SER A 42 1.86 6.10 -21.75
CA SER A 42 2.65 7.16 -21.12
C SER A 42 1.88 8.49 -20.97
N ALA A 43 0.93 8.78 -21.86
CA ALA A 43 0.14 10.01 -21.84
C ALA A 43 -0.95 9.99 -20.75
N LEU A 44 -1.63 8.87 -20.54
CA LEU A 44 -2.59 8.66 -19.45
C LEU A 44 -1.88 8.67 -18.10
N ALA A 45 -0.71 8.02 -18.00
CA ALA A 45 0.11 8.06 -16.80
C ALA A 45 0.55 9.50 -16.46
N GLN A 46 0.95 10.29 -17.47
CA GLN A 46 1.32 11.70 -17.28
C GLN A 46 0.13 12.55 -16.81
N LYS A 47 -1.08 12.33 -17.35
CA LYS A 47 -2.30 13.03 -16.92
C LYS A 47 -2.66 12.70 -15.47
N SER A 48 -2.60 11.43 -15.07
CA SER A 48 -2.82 11.05 -13.67
C SER A 48 -1.79 11.68 -12.73
N LYS A 49 -0.49 11.68 -13.11
CA LYS A 49 0.58 12.35 -12.35
C LYS A 49 0.34 13.85 -12.23
N GLN A 50 -0.12 14.50 -13.29
CA GLN A 50 -0.47 15.93 -13.27
C GLN A 50 -1.65 16.21 -12.36
N LEU A 51 -2.72 15.41 -12.42
CA LEU A 51 -3.86 15.53 -11.52
C LEU A 51 -3.41 15.37 -10.07
N LEU A 52 -2.64 14.32 -9.75
CA LEU A 52 -2.10 14.09 -8.42
C LEU A 52 -1.31 15.31 -7.94
N LYS A 53 -0.29 15.74 -8.71
CA LYS A 53 0.54 16.89 -8.35
C LYS A 53 -0.28 18.16 -8.12
N ARG A 54 -1.29 18.42 -8.95
CA ARG A 54 -2.19 19.57 -8.79
C ARG A 54 -3.02 19.45 -7.52
N THR A 55 -3.66 18.31 -7.30
CA THR A 55 -4.44 18.02 -6.10
C THR A 55 -3.58 18.17 -4.84
N LEU A 56 -2.38 17.58 -4.81
CA LEU A 56 -1.46 17.73 -3.68
C LEU A 56 -1.07 19.19 -3.45
N SER A 57 -0.86 19.97 -4.51
CA SER A 57 -0.48 21.38 -4.40
C SER A 57 -1.62 22.24 -3.83
N VAL A 58 -2.85 22.01 -4.29
CA VAL A 58 -4.05 22.70 -3.78
C VAL A 58 -4.30 22.34 -2.31
N LEU A 59 -4.19 21.05 -1.97
CA LEU A 59 -4.36 20.56 -0.61
C LEU A 59 -3.26 21.04 0.36
N LYS A 60 -2.06 21.33 -0.16
CA LYS A 60 -0.97 21.96 0.59
C LYS A 60 -1.21 23.45 0.84
N GLN A 61 -1.99 24.13 0.01
CA GLN A 61 -2.12 25.60 0.04
C GLN A 61 -3.00 26.16 1.18
N GLN A 62 -3.40 25.35 2.17
CA GLN A 62 -4.04 25.80 3.42
C GLN A 62 -5.18 26.82 3.21
N GLN A 63 -6.03 26.62 2.19
CA GLN A 63 -7.24 27.42 2.00
C GLN A 63 -8.44 26.68 2.60
N ASP A 64 -9.41 27.45 3.12
CA ASP A 64 -10.65 26.91 3.71
C ASP A 64 -11.45 26.03 2.73
N ALA A 65 -11.32 26.30 1.43
CA ALA A 65 -11.93 25.52 0.36
C ALA A 65 -10.89 25.22 -0.74
N SER A 66 -10.65 23.94 -1.00
CA SER A 66 -9.75 23.45 -2.03
C SER A 66 -10.54 23.01 -3.26
N ILE A 67 -10.28 23.62 -4.42
CA ILE A 67 -10.97 23.31 -5.66
C ILE A 67 -10.15 22.31 -6.48
N ILE A 68 -10.67 21.10 -6.65
CA ILE A 68 -10.07 20.08 -7.53
C ILE A 68 -10.84 20.04 -8.83
N THR A 69 -10.18 20.38 -9.93
CA THR A 69 -10.73 20.22 -11.28
C THR A 69 -10.17 18.95 -11.90
N MET A 70 -10.99 18.19 -12.62
CA MET A 70 -10.63 16.97 -13.32
C MET A 70 -11.22 16.99 -14.73
N SER A 71 -10.37 16.81 -15.74
CA SER A 71 -10.76 16.65 -17.13
C SER A 71 -11.12 15.20 -17.45
N GLN A 72 -11.84 14.98 -18.57
CA GLN A 72 -12.14 13.64 -19.06
C GLN A 72 -10.88 12.76 -19.24
N GLY A 73 -9.78 13.34 -19.70
CA GLY A 73 -8.52 12.62 -19.87
C GLY A 73 -7.87 12.19 -18.55
N GLU A 74 -8.00 13.01 -17.50
CA GLU A 74 -7.50 12.66 -16.16
C GLU A 74 -8.38 11.60 -15.49
N LEU A 75 -9.71 11.66 -15.68
CA LEU A 75 -10.63 10.62 -15.20
C LEU A 75 -10.37 9.27 -15.89
N ASN A 76 -10.07 9.27 -17.20
CA ASN A 76 -9.63 8.07 -17.92
C ASN A 76 -8.31 7.53 -17.35
N GLY A 77 -7.38 8.42 -17.00
CA GLY A 77 -6.13 8.06 -16.34
C GLY A 77 -6.34 7.42 -14.97
N LEU A 78 -7.28 7.94 -14.17
CA LEU A 78 -7.66 7.34 -12.88
C LEU A 78 -8.29 5.95 -13.05
N SER A 79 -9.16 5.77 -14.05
CA SER A 79 -9.75 4.46 -14.37
C SER A 79 -8.67 3.44 -14.74
N ALA A 80 -7.70 3.83 -15.58
CA ALA A 80 -6.62 2.95 -15.98
C ALA A 80 -5.65 2.65 -14.82
N LEU A 81 -5.42 3.61 -13.92
CA LEU A 81 -4.69 3.36 -12.66
C LEU A 81 -5.42 2.39 -11.74
N LEU A 82 -6.74 2.53 -11.58
CA LEU A 82 -7.56 1.63 -10.77
C LEU A 82 -7.47 0.19 -11.31
N HIS A 83 -7.59 0.00 -12.62
CA HIS A 83 -7.44 -1.31 -13.25
C HIS A 83 -6.04 -1.90 -13.04
N ARG A 84 -5.00 -1.06 -13.08
CA ARG A 84 -3.63 -1.50 -12.81
C ARG A 84 -3.43 -1.92 -11.35
N ALA A 85 -4.01 -1.16 -10.41
CA ALA A 85 -3.93 -1.47 -8.98
C ALA A 85 -4.73 -2.72 -8.61
N ILE A 86 -5.89 -2.90 -9.24
CA ILE A 86 -6.80 -4.02 -8.99
C ILE A 86 -7.19 -4.65 -10.35
N PRO A 87 -6.42 -5.64 -10.85
CA PRO A 87 -6.56 -6.17 -12.22
C PRO A 87 -7.94 -6.74 -12.57
N ASN A 88 -8.73 -7.15 -11.58
CA ASN A 88 -10.09 -7.65 -11.78
C ASN A 88 -11.15 -6.55 -11.80
N VAL A 89 -10.78 -5.26 -11.74
CA VAL A 89 -11.72 -4.14 -11.77
C VAL A 89 -11.50 -3.33 -13.03
N ALA A 90 -12.54 -3.17 -13.85
CA ALA A 90 -12.58 -2.25 -14.97
C ALA A 90 -13.50 -1.08 -14.62
N SER A 91 -13.18 0.14 -15.06
CA SER A 91 -14.03 1.30 -14.78
C SER A 91 -14.05 2.27 -15.94
N ASN A 92 -15.18 2.95 -16.12
CA ASN A 92 -15.33 3.99 -17.12
C ASN A 92 -16.07 5.16 -16.50
N ILE A 93 -15.47 6.35 -16.61
CA ILE A 93 -16.03 7.57 -16.07
C ILE A 93 -16.24 8.51 -17.25
N THR A 94 -17.46 8.96 -17.49
CA THR A 94 -17.75 9.87 -18.61
C THR A 94 -18.46 11.13 -18.14
N LEU A 95 -17.97 12.26 -18.59
CA LEU A 95 -18.52 13.58 -18.31
C LEU A 95 -19.58 13.96 -19.35
N SER A 96 -20.70 14.46 -18.86
CA SER A 96 -21.80 14.99 -19.68
C SER A 96 -22.11 16.44 -19.27
N ASN A 97 -23.08 17.06 -19.94
CA ASN A 97 -23.47 18.45 -19.67
C ASN A 97 -24.03 18.67 -18.26
N LYS A 98 -24.62 17.63 -17.64
CA LYS A 98 -25.37 17.76 -16.38
C LYS A 98 -25.12 16.63 -15.38
N ASN A 99 -24.26 15.67 -15.70
CA ASN A 99 -23.93 14.55 -14.82
C ASN A 99 -22.59 13.94 -15.20
N MET A 100 -22.01 13.20 -14.27
CA MET A 100 -20.85 12.36 -14.47
C MET A 100 -21.29 10.91 -14.29
N ASN A 101 -21.21 10.12 -15.36
CA ASN A 101 -21.57 8.70 -15.30
C ASN A 101 -20.34 7.92 -14.87
N VAL A 102 -20.52 7.03 -13.90
CA VAL A 102 -19.49 6.15 -13.37
C VAL A 102 -19.99 4.73 -13.52
N ALA A 103 -19.28 3.93 -14.30
CA ALA A 103 -19.53 2.51 -14.48
C ALA A 103 -18.30 1.71 -14.03
N VAL A 104 -18.52 0.65 -13.27
CA VAL A 104 -17.47 -0.23 -12.73
C VAL A 104 -17.89 -1.67 -12.94
N SER A 105 -17.00 -2.49 -13.48
CA SER A 105 -17.20 -3.93 -13.62
C SER A 105 -16.13 -4.67 -12.83
N VAL A 106 -16.55 -5.47 -11.86
CA VAL A 106 -15.67 -6.30 -11.04
C VAL A 106 -15.78 -7.75 -11.50
N SER A 107 -14.69 -8.32 -11.98
CA SER A 107 -14.60 -9.74 -12.33
C SER A 107 -14.48 -10.59 -11.06
N LEU A 108 -15.25 -11.69 -11.04
CA LEU A 108 -15.26 -12.72 -10.01
C LEU A 108 -14.70 -14.03 -10.62
N PRO A 109 -13.37 -14.25 -10.56
CA PRO A 109 -12.72 -15.34 -11.29
C PRO A 109 -13.20 -16.73 -10.90
N ILE A 110 -13.50 -16.92 -9.61
CA ILE A 110 -13.89 -18.23 -9.04
C ILE A 110 -15.18 -18.75 -9.67
N ILE A 111 -16.12 -17.86 -10.02
CA ILE A 111 -17.43 -18.22 -10.56
C ILE A 111 -17.62 -17.79 -12.02
N ASN A 112 -16.60 -17.19 -12.65
CA ASN A 112 -16.64 -16.64 -14.00
C ASN A 112 -17.87 -15.74 -14.24
N ARG A 113 -18.02 -14.73 -13.38
CA ARG A 113 -19.11 -13.75 -13.41
C ARG A 113 -18.59 -12.35 -13.09
N TYR A 114 -19.48 -11.36 -13.22
CA TYR A 114 -19.16 -9.96 -13.02
C TYR A 114 -20.16 -9.30 -12.07
N ILE A 115 -19.71 -8.32 -11.31
CA ILE A 115 -20.58 -7.37 -10.62
C ILE A 115 -20.45 -6.05 -11.36
N ASN A 116 -21.53 -5.62 -12.00
CA ASN A 116 -21.58 -4.33 -12.69
C ASN A 116 -22.25 -3.29 -11.79
N ILE A 117 -21.59 -2.17 -11.58
CA ILE A 117 -22.06 -1.07 -10.75
C ILE A 117 -22.10 0.17 -11.62
N GLU A 118 -23.27 0.76 -11.78
CA GLU A 118 -23.47 1.98 -12.58
C GLU A 118 -24.16 3.06 -11.75
N THR A 119 -23.67 4.29 -11.86
CA THR A 119 -24.24 5.43 -11.16
C THR A 119 -23.98 6.74 -11.90
N GLN A 120 -24.72 7.78 -11.50
CA GLN A 120 -24.55 9.13 -11.99
C GLN A 120 -24.34 10.08 -10.83
N ILE A 121 -23.26 10.84 -10.87
CA ILE A 121 -23.02 11.94 -9.94
C ILE A 121 -23.66 13.20 -10.53
N LEU A 122 -24.47 13.88 -9.72
CA LEU A 122 -25.21 15.07 -10.11
C LEU A 122 -24.51 16.34 -9.57
N PRO A 123 -24.59 17.46 -10.30
CA PRO A 123 -24.15 18.76 -9.79
C PRO A 123 -24.93 19.14 -8.53
N SER A 124 -24.23 19.75 -7.57
CA SER A 124 -24.77 20.09 -6.26
C SER A 124 -23.98 21.25 -5.66
N GLN A 125 -24.61 22.05 -4.80
CA GLN A 125 -23.98 23.24 -4.21
C GLN A 125 -23.27 22.96 -2.89
N ASP A 126 -23.68 21.91 -2.17
CA ASP A 126 -23.31 21.70 -0.77
C ASP A 126 -22.82 20.29 -0.44
N ARG A 127 -23.04 19.29 -1.30
CA ARG A 127 -22.74 17.89 -1.01
C ARG A 127 -22.65 17.01 -2.24
N LEU A 128 -22.04 15.84 -2.10
CA LEU A 128 -22.09 14.77 -3.10
C LEU A 128 -23.53 14.22 -3.25
N VAL A 129 -24.07 14.28 -4.46
CA VAL A 129 -25.39 13.73 -4.79
C VAL A 129 -25.22 12.64 -5.85
N LEU A 130 -25.67 11.43 -5.51
CA LEU A 130 -25.75 10.30 -6.43
C LEU A 130 -27.19 10.10 -6.86
N ASN A 131 -27.39 9.80 -8.14
CA ASN A 131 -28.64 9.27 -8.65
C ASN A 131 -28.81 7.80 -8.21
N THR A 132 -29.82 7.10 -8.74
CA THR A 132 -29.97 5.66 -8.60
C THR A 132 -28.69 4.93 -8.99
N ILE A 133 -28.31 3.95 -8.17
CA ILE A 133 -27.18 3.06 -8.39
C ILE A 133 -27.73 1.71 -8.80
N SER A 134 -27.27 1.23 -9.95
CA SER A 134 -27.58 -0.09 -10.45
C SER A 134 -26.45 -1.05 -10.11
N ILE A 135 -26.76 -2.17 -9.45
CA ILE A 135 -25.82 -3.27 -9.16
C ILE A 135 -26.38 -4.52 -9.82
N GLY A 136 -25.84 -4.91 -10.96
CA GLY A 136 -26.49 -5.84 -11.87
C GLY A 136 -27.90 -5.34 -12.20
N SER A 137 -28.90 -6.17 -11.92
CA SER A 137 -30.32 -5.82 -12.07
C SER A 137 -30.94 -5.09 -10.86
N LEU A 138 -30.22 -5.00 -9.74
CA LEU A 138 -30.71 -4.30 -8.55
C LEU A 138 -30.58 -2.79 -8.74
N SER A 139 -31.61 -2.04 -8.35
CA SER A 139 -31.56 -0.57 -8.35
C SER A 139 -31.77 -0.04 -6.93
N LEU A 140 -30.78 0.70 -6.43
CA LEU A 140 -30.76 1.29 -5.11
C LEU A 140 -30.78 2.81 -5.23
N SER A 141 -31.47 3.50 -4.31
CA SER A 141 -31.44 4.96 -4.31
C SER A 141 -30.04 5.46 -3.92
N GLY A 142 -29.56 6.51 -4.58
CA GLY A 142 -28.25 7.09 -4.28
C GLY A 142 -28.09 7.51 -2.80
N THR A 143 -29.17 7.98 -2.17
CA THR A 143 -29.17 8.35 -0.75
C THR A 143 -29.01 7.15 0.18
N PHE A 144 -29.62 6.00 -0.15
CA PHE A 144 -29.43 4.77 0.62
C PHE A 144 -28.01 4.25 0.46
N THR A 145 -27.48 4.24 -0.76
CA THR A 145 -26.11 3.79 -0.99
C THR A 145 -25.08 4.67 -0.31
N LEU A 146 -25.24 6.00 -0.31
CA LEU A 146 -24.35 6.89 0.46
C LEU A 146 -24.38 6.59 1.96
N ARG A 147 -25.54 6.21 2.52
CA ARG A 147 -25.61 5.76 3.93
C ARG A 147 -24.89 4.44 4.15
N MET A 148 -25.02 3.49 3.22
CA MET A 148 -24.31 2.22 3.28
C MET A 148 -22.80 2.42 3.17
N VAL A 149 -22.34 3.28 2.26
CA VAL A 149 -20.92 3.66 2.12
C VAL A 149 -20.42 4.33 3.41
N ARG A 150 -21.16 5.30 3.95
CA ARG A 150 -20.81 5.94 5.22
C ARG A 150 -20.71 4.92 6.36
N TRP A 151 -21.69 4.03 6.48
CA TRP A 151 -21.70 2.97 7.49
C TRP A 151 -20.51 2.02 7.32
N ALA A 152 -20.22 1.58 6.08
CA ALA A 152 -19.11 0.70 5.78
C ALA A 152 -17.77 1.35 6.12
N LEU A 153 -17.56 2.61 5.73
CA LEU A 153 -16.34 3.33 6.06
C LEU A 153 -16.18 3.49 7.58
N ASN A 154 -17.25 3.87 8.29
CA ASN A 154 -17.21 4.10 9.73
C ASN A 154 -16.99 2.82 10.56
N ASN A 155 -17.42 1.65 10.07
CA ASN A 155 -17.41 0.40 10.84
C ASN A 155 -16.35 -0.60 10.36
N LEU A 156 -16.02 -0.62 9.07
CA LEU A 156 -15.09 -1.59 8.47
C LEU A 156 -13.70 -1.02 8.25
N VAL A 157 -13.58 0.31 8.07
CA VAL A 157 -12.28 0.96 7.82
C VAL A 157 -11.82 1.69 9.07
N GLN A 158 -12.53 2.73 9.47
CA GLN A 158 -12.18 3.53 10.64
C GLN A 158 -13.37 4.33 11.15
N VAL A 159 -13.45 4.48 12.47
CA VAL A 159 -14.48 5.27 13.15
C VAL A 159 -14.54 6.70 12.58
N ASN A 160 -15.73 7.12 12.17
CA ASN A 160 -16.05 8.44 11.60
C ASN A 160 -15.41 8.78 10.23
N LEU A 161 -14.66 7.89 9.59
CA LEU A 161 -14.04 8.18 8.29
C LEU A 161 -15.06 8.56 7.21
N GLY A 162 -16.15 7.81 7.11
CA GLY A 162 -17.21 8.08 6.13
C GLY A 162 -17.90 9.41 6.37
N ASP A 163 -18.02 9.80 7.64
CA ASP A 163 -18.49 11.13 8.04
C ASP A 163 -17.53 12.23 7.59
N SER A 164 -16.24 12.09 7.91
CA SER A 164 -15.20 13.05 7.52
C SER A 164 -15.13 13.22 5.99
N LEU A 165 -15.08 12.12 5.23
CA LEU A 165 -14.91 12.16 3.77
C LEU A 165 -16.14 12.69 3.02
N LEU A 166 -17.35 12.27 3.41
CA LEU A 166 -18.56 12.69 2.69
C LEU A 166 -18.94 14.14 3.01
N THR A 167 -18.64 14.65 4.21
CA THR A 167 -18.87 16.06 4.59
C THR A 167 -17.81 16.99 4.04
N MET A 168 -16.63 16.47 3.69
CA MET A 168 -15.57 17.23 3.05
C MET A 168 -15.94 17.67 1.63
N ILE A 169 -16.75 16.88 0.93
CA ILE A 169 -17.21 17.22 -0.42
C ILE A 169 -18.33 18.25 -0.33
N GLY A 170 -18.03 19.49 -0.73
CA GLY A 170 -18.99 20.58 -0.87
C GLY A 170 -19.58 20.64 -2.28
N GLU A 171 -19.36 21.77 -2.96
CA GLU A 171 -19.89 22.00 -4.30
C GLU A 171 -19.31 21.04 -5.35
N VAL A 172 -20.20 20.48 -6.18
CA VAL A 172 -19.87 19.63 -7.33
C VAL A 172 -20.39 20.31 -8.59
N ARG A 173 -19.48 20.75 -9.46
CA ARG A 173 -19.82 21.31 -10.78
C ARG A 173 -19.40 20.35 -11.87
N ILE A 174 -20.30 20.03 -12.79
CA ILE A 174 -20.02 19.10 -13.88
C ILE A 174 -20.40 19.74 -15.21
N ASN A 175 -19.52 19.62 -16.20
CA ASN A 175 -19.84 19.86 -17.60
C ASN A 175 -19.12 18.84 -18.50
N LYS A 176 -19.27 18.97 -19.82
CA LYS A 176 -18.68 18.05 -20.81
C LYS A 176 -17.15 17.95 -20.80
N ALA A 177 -16.44 18.99 -20.35
CA ALA A 177 -14.99 19.07 -20.41
C ALA A 177 -14.33 18.76 -19.06
N TYR A 178 -14.93 19.21 -17.96
CA TYR A 178 -14.40 19.10 -16.62
C TYR A 178 -15.48 18.86 -15.56
N CYS A 179 -15.06 18.18 -14.51
CA CYS A 179 -15.76 18.10 -13.23
C CYS A 179 -14.92 18.80 -12.17
N THR A 180 -15.56 19.57 -11.31
CA THR A 180 -14.93 20.31 -10.23
C THR A 180 -15.57 19.92 -8.91
N PHE A 181 -14.74 19.51 -7.95
CA PHE A 181 -15.12 19.24 -6.58
C PHE A 181 -14.50 20.29 -5.67
N THR A 182 -15.32 20.97 -4.90
CA THR A 182 -14.87 21.84 -3.81
C THR A 182 -14.79 21.00 -2.55
N LEU A 183 -13.61 20.98 -1.94
CA LEU A 183 -13.34 20.26 -0.72
C LEU A 183 -13.13 21.23 0.45
N SER A 184 -13.88 21.06 1.53
CA SER A 184 -13.79 21.90 2.73
C SER A 184 -13.33 21.05 3.92
N LEU A 185 -12.29 21.48 4.65
CA LEU A 185 -11.79 20.71 5.79
C LEU A 185 -12.77 20.76 6.98
N PRO A 186 -13.09 19.61 7.59
CA PRO A 186 -13.72 19.59 8.91
C PRO A 186 -12.82 20.25 9.96
N LYS A 187 -13.40 21.07 10.85
CA LYS A 187 -12.65 21.80 11.90
C LYS A 187 -11.81 20.88 12.80
N ASN A 188 -12.23 19.64 13.00
CA ASN A 188 -11.52 18.64 13.81
C ASN A 188 -10.21 18.15 13.16
N LEU A 189 -10.16 18.09 11.83
CA LEU A 189 -8.93 17.79 11.07
C LEU A 189 -8.05 19.04 10.93
N ALA A 190 -8.66 20.22 10.91
CA ALA A 190 -7.95 21.49 10.94
C ALA A 190 -7.24 21.77 12.29
N SER A 191 -7.64 21.13 13.39
CA SER A 191 -6.97 21.25 14.70
C SER A 191 -5.76 20.33 14.90
N LEU A 192 -5.65 19.23 14.14
CA LEU A 192 -4.44 18.38 14.08
C LEU A 192 -3.32 19.01 13.22
N ASN A 193 -3.61 20.18 12.65
CA ASN A 193 -2.97 20.76 11.49
C ASN A 193 -1.86 21.76 11.84
N LYS A 194 -1.14 21.57 12.95
CA LYS A 194 -0.08 22.52 13.33
C LYS A 194 1.12 22.49 12.37
N GLU A 195 1.36 21.40 11.62
CA GLU A 195 2.54 21.31 10.74
C GLU A 195 2.39 20.58 9.38
N GLY A 196 1.23 20.05 8.96
CA GLY A 196 1.20 19.17 7.77
C GLY A 196 -0.08 19.13 6.93
N SER A 197 0.06 19.46 5.64
CA SER A 197 -0.81 19.13 4.47
C SER A 197 -1.87 18.04 4.69
N LEU A 198 -3.08 18.23 4.13
CA LEU A 198 -4.24 17.32 4.20
C LEU A 198 -3.92 15.83 3.99
N LEU A 199 -2.95 15.52 3.13
CA LEU A 199 -2.45 14.17 2.90
C LEU A 199 -1.90 13.50 4.15
N PHE A 200 -1.21 14.26 5.00
CA PHE A 200 -0.64 13.75 6.25
C PHE A 200 -1.74 13.47 7.26
N ALA A 201 -2.73 14.38 7.39
CA ALA A 201 -3.88 14.16 8.24
C ALA A 201 -4.69 12.91 7.81
N LEU A 202 -4.94 12.75 6.50
CA LEU A 202 -5.62 11.56 5.99
C LEU A 202 -4.78 10.29 6.10
N ARG A 203 -3.47 10.35 5.87
CA ARG A 203 -2.57 9.21 6.09
C ARG A 203 -2.60 8.76 7.56
N ASP A 204 -2.45 9.71 8.49
CA ASP A 204 -2.37 9.46 9.93
C ASP A 204 -3.71 8.97 10.47
N GLU A 205 -4.81 9.54 10.00
CA GLU A 205 -6.16 9.05 10.29
C GLU A 205 -6.29 7.62 9.74
N LEU A 206 -6.12 7.41 8.44
CA LEU A 206 -6.34 6.12 7.78
C LEU A 206 -5.38 4.99 8.20
N SER A 207 -4.28 5.31 8.90
CA SER A 207 -3.29 4.32 9.37
C SER A 207 -2.87 3.33 8.27
N LEU A 208 -2.70 3.81 7.03
CA LEU A 208 -2.57 3.00 5.82
C LEU A 208 -1.43 1.95 5.90
N PHE A 209 -0.39 2.26 6.68
CA PHE A 209 0.78 1.40 6.82
C PHE A 209 0.86 0.69 8.18
N GLY A 210 -0.14 0.87 9.06
CA GLY A 210 -0.19 0.32 10.41
C GLY A 210 -0.49 1.40 11.45
N ASP A 211 -0.70 0.98 12.69
CA ASP A 211 -0.95 1.90 13.80
C ASP A 211 0.31 2.77 14.07
N PRO A 212 0.21 4.11 13.92
CA PRO A 212 1.34 5.01 14.17
C PRO A 212 1.94 4.88 15.57
N ALA A 213 1.14 4.53 16.59
CA ALA A 213 1.62 4.37 17.95
C ALA A 213 2.53 3.13 18.08
N ILE A 214 2.17 2.04 17.43
CA ILE A 214 2.99 0.81 17.42
C ILE A 214 4.30 1.08 16.67
N ILE A 215 4.22 1.69 15.49
CA ILE A 215 5.41 2.01 14.68
C ILE A 215 6.35 2.96 15.44
N SER A 216 5.78 3.96 16.14
CA SER A 216 6.53 4.86 17.01
C SER A 216 7.25 4.14 18.15
N ALA A 217 6.60 3.16 18.79
CA ALA A 217 7.24 2.35 19.82
C ALA A 217 8.48 1.60 19.27
N TYR A 218 8.39 0.98 18.09
CA TYR A 218 9.55 0.35 17.45
C TYR A 218 10.63 1.33 17.02
N TYR A 219 10.23 2.50 16.52
CA TYR A 219 11.20 3.53 16.12
C TYR A 219 11.98 4.05 17.34
N GLN A 220 11.30 4.28 18.46
CA GLN A 220 11.94 4.67 19.72
C GLN A 220 12.86 3.58 20.25
N GLU A 221 12.43 2.31 20.20
CA GLU A 221 13.30 1.19 20.58
C GLU A 221 14.55 1.13 19.68
N LEU A 222 14.40 1.36 18.38
CA LEU A 222 15.53 1.40 17.46
C LEU A 222 16.50 2.55 17.75
N VAL A 223 16.00 3.73 18.14
CA VAL A 223 16.84 4.85 18.58
C VAL A 223 17.63 4.47 19.83
N HIS A 224 16.98 3.84 20.81
CA HIS A 224 17.61 3.39 22.04
C HIS A 224 18.70 2.34 21.77
N VAL A 225 18.38 1.30 21.01
CA VAL A 225 19.32 0.25 20.58
C VAL A 225 20.50 0.84 19.82
N SER A 226 20.26 1.83 18.96
CA SER A 226 21.31 2.50 18.18
C SER A 226 22.30 3.28 19.04
N ALA A 227 21.86 3.85 20.16
CA ALA A 227 22.74 4.54 21.10
C ALA A 227 23.66 3.57 21.86
N LEU A 228 23.22 2.33 22.08
CA LEU A 228 23.95 1.28 22.79
C LEU A 228 24.72 0.33 21.86
N ALA A 229 24.52 0.45 20.54
CA ALA A 229 25.07 -0.47 19.57
C ALA A 229 26.61 -0.48 19.62
N PRO A 230 27.24 -1.68 19.52
CA PRO A 230 28.69 -1.76 19.42
C PRO A 230 29.20 -1.05 18.18
N ASN A 231 30.45 -0.61 18.22
CA ASN A 231 31.07 0.02 17.05
C ASN A 231 31.08 -0.97 15.88
N LYS A 232 30.58 -0.52 14.71
CA LYS A 232 30.39 -1.34 13.50
C LYS A 232 29.37 -2.48 13.62
N ALA A 233 28.32 -2.31 14.42
CA ALA A 233 27.17 -3.22 14.41
C ALA A 233 26.63 -3.41 12.98
N SER A 234 26.42 -4.67 12.59
CA SER A 234 25.83 -5.02 11.29
C SER A 234 24.31 -4.79 11.30
N LEU A 235 23.67 -4.85 10.14
CA LEU A 235 22.22 -4.67 10.03
C LEU A 235 21.46 -5.72 10.85
N ALA A 236 21.96 -6.96 10.87
CA ALA A 236 21.37 -8.06 11.64
C ALA A 236 21.29 -7.77 13.15
N TYR A 237 22.20 -6.97 13.70
CA TYR A 237 22.12 -6.54 15.11
C TYR A 237 20.81 -5.82 15.41
N TYR A 238 20.41 -4.88 14.55
CA TYR A 238 19.20 -4.09 14.72
C TYR A 238 17.93 -4.90 14.49
N PHE A 239 17.92 -5.78 13.48
CA PHE A 239 16.84 -6.74 13.27
C PHE A 239 16.65 -7.61 14.51
N ARG A 240 17.73 -8.17 15.06
CA ARG A 240 17.69 -9.02 16.24
C ARG A 240 17.00 -8.34 17.42
N HIS A 241 17.42 -7.13 17.76
CA HIS A 241 16.86 -6.40 18.89
C HIS A 241 15.38 -6.04 18.68
N LEU A 242 15.01 -5.56 17.49
CA LEU A 242 13.62 -5.19 17.21
C LEU A 242 12.69 -6.40 17.19
N PHE A 243 13.16 -7.55 16.70
CA PHE A 243 12.34 -8.76 16.65
C PHE A 243 12.28 -9.50 18.00
N GLN A 244 13.28 -9.35 18.88
CA GLN A 244 13.14 -9.71 20.30
C GLN A 244 12.06 -8.88 20.99
N PHE A 245 12.02 -7.57 20.72
CA PHE A 245 10.96 -6.71 21.23
C PHE A 245 9.58 -7.10 20.67
N ALA A 246 9.52 -7.46 19.38
CA ALA A 246 8.29 -7.90 18.73
C ALA A 246 7.76 -9.22 19.31
N GLU A 247 8.63 -10.17 19.61
CA GLU A 247 8.27 -11.43 20.28
C GLU A 247 7.64 -11.15 21.67
N GLN A 248 8.26 -10.29 22.47
CA GLN A 248 7.73 -9.90 23.78
C GLN A 248 6.34 -9.27 23.67
N ARG A 249 6.13 -8.39 22.70
CA ARG A 249 4.83 -7.74 22.47
C ARG A 249 3.79 -8.74 21.97
N THR A 250 4.16 -9.64 21.08
CA THR A 250 3.26 -10.70 20.57
C THR A 250 2.84 -11.65 21.69
N LEU A 251 3.74 -11.98 22.62
CA LEU A 251 3.40 -12.74 23.83
C LEU A 251 2.42 -12.00 24.74
N ALA A 252 2.54 -10.67 24.87
CA ALA A 252 1.68 -9.85 25.70
C ALA A 252 0.27 -9.62 25.10
N PHE A 253 0.18 -9.38 23.79
CA PHE A 253 -1.07 -9.04 23.09
C PHE A 253 -1.73 -10.24 22.38
N GLY A 254 -1.08 -11.40 22.37
CA GLY A 254 -1.56 -12.62 21.74
C GLY A 254 -1.02 -12.83 20.33
N GLN A 255 -1.02 -14.09 19.88
CA GLN A 255 -0.40 -14.49 18.61
C GLN A 255 -0.94 -13.70 17.42
N THR A 256 -2.23 -13.36 17.38
CA THR A 256 -2.87 -12.57 16.31
C THR A 256 -2.23 -11.20 16.08
N ALA A 257 -1.39 -10.70 17.00
CA ALA A 257 -0.66 -9.46 16.84
C ALA A 257 0.62 -9.59 15.98
N ALA A 258 1.14 -10.80 15.75
CA ALA A 258 2.48 -11.00 15.16
C ALA A 258 2.67 -10.31 13.80
N ILE A 259 1.66 -10.34 12.92
CA ILE A 259 1.72 -9.66 11.62
C ILE A 259 1.90 -8.14 11.81
N ASN A 260 1.12 -7.53 12.70
CA ASN A 260 1.15 -6.09 12.93
C ASN A 260 2.45 -5.67 13.62
N GLU A 261 2.91 -6.45 14.59
CA GLU A 261 4.17 -6.23 15.30
C GLU A 261 5.38 -6.33 14.35
N ASN A 262 5.43 -7.37 13.50
CA ASN A 262 6.45 -7.52 12.48
C ASN A 262 6.43 -6.39 11.45
N LYS A 263 5.24 -6.02 10.96
CA LYS A 263 5.07 -4.91 10.01
C LYS A 263 5.61 -3.60 10.60
N ALA A 264 5.29 -3.31 11.86
CA ALA A 264 5.75 -2.12 12.53
C ALA A 264 7.28 -2.11 12.76
N ALA A 265 7.86 -3.25 13.17
CA ALA A 265 9.31 -3.40 13.31
C ALA A 265 10.06 -3.16 11.99
N LEU A 266 9.57 -3.75 10.88
CA LEU A 266 10.18 -3.57 9.56
C LEU A 266 10.01 -2.15 9.01
N LEU A 267 8.86 -1.52 9.25
CA LEU A 267 8.67 -0.11 8.90
C LEU A 267 9.62 0.80 9.70
N ALA A 268 9.81 0.55 11.00
CA ALA A 268 10.76 1.32 11.80
C ALA A 268 12.19 1.19 11.26
N LEU A 269 12.62 -0.03 10.90
CA LEU A 269 13.90 -0.27 10.23
C LEU A 269 14.00 0.46 8.89
N GLY A 270 12.93 0.41 8.08
CA GLY A 270 12.81 1.14 6.81
C GLY A 270 12.94 2.65 6.97
N LEU A 271 12.28 3.23 7.96
CA LEU A 271 12.32 4.67 8.26
C LEU A 271 13.71 5.09 8.78
N TYR A 272 14.33 4.26 9.62
CA TYR A 272 15.60 4.60 10.25
C TYR A 272 16.79 4.44 9.29
N PHE A 273 16.87 3.33 8.56
CA PHE A 273 17.98 3.04 7.65
C PHE A 273 17.73 3.46 6.20
N GLY A 274 16.48 3.76 5.83
CA GLY A 274 16.09 4.21 4.50
C GLY A 274 16.11 5.74 4.32
N ALA A 275 15.48 6.22 3.25
CA ALA A 275 15.44 7.65 2.95
C ALA A 275 14.50 8.42 3.86
N ASP A 276 14.84 9.69 4.17
CA ASP A 276 14.01 10.61 4.96
C ASP A 276 12.59 10.77 4.38
N LYS A 277 12.44 10.66 3.05
CA LYS A 277 11.14 10.71 2.37
C LYS A 277 10.18 9.57 2.74
N PHE A 278 10.66 8.46 3.34
CA PHE A 278 9.76 7.40 3.82
C PHE A 278 8.89 7.88 4.99
N GLU A 279 9.34 8.87 5.78
CA GLU A 279 8.54 9.47 6.86
C GLU A 279 7.25 10.12 6.31
N LEU A 280 7.27 10.61 5.06
CA LEU A 280 6.09 11.15 4.39
C LEU A 280 4.98 10.11 4.25
N LEU A 281 5.33 8.82 4.19
CA LEU A 281 4.38 7.73 4.01
C LEU A 281 3.79 7.22 5.31
N VAL A 282 4.48 7.35 6.45
CA VAL A 282 4.09 6.65 7.70
C VAL A 282 3.68 7.60 8.83
N GLY A 283 4.18 8.85 8.85
CA GLY A 283 3.94 9.74 9.99
C GLY A 283 5.15 10.62 10.30
N ASP A 284 4.96 11.75 10.99
CA ASP A 284 6.08 12.36 11.75
C ASP A 284 6.33 11.55 13.03
N ILE A 285 6.85 10.34 12.82
CA ILE A 285 7.12 9.36 13.88
C ILE A 285 8.51 9.57 14.47
N SER A 286 9.41 10.10 13.66
CA SER A 286 10.82 10.03 13.97
C SER A 286 11.25 11.00 15.05
N GLN A 287 10.62 12.18 15.18
CA GLN A 287 10.82 13.20 16.23
C GLN A 287 12.22 13.20 16.89
N LEU A 288 13.27 13.12 16.05
CA LEU A 288 14.63 12.92 16.54
C LEU A 288 15.23 14.27 16.96
N ASP A 289 15.90 14.28 18.10
CA ASP A 289 16.80 15.36 18.46
C ASP A 289 18.01 15.43 17.50
N MET A 290 18.79 16.51 17.61
CA MET A 290 19.93 16.75 16.72
C MET A 290 21.04 15.70 16.84
N ASN A 291 21.25 15.08 18.00
CA ASN A 291 22.27 14.07 18.21
C ASN A 291 21.84 12.75 17.57
N ASN A 292 20.59 12.35 17.78
CA ASN A 292 20.01 11.17 17.18
C ASN A 292 19.89 11.28 15.65
N LYS A 293 19.60 12.48 15.11
CA LYS A 293 19.67 12.73 13.65
C LYS A 293 21.07 12.49 13.08
N LYS A 294 22.12 12.95 13.78
CA LYS A 294 23.52 12.72 13.36
C LYS A 294 23.89 11.24 13.43
N LEU A 295 23.49 10.56 14.51
CA LEU A 295 23.73 9.13 14.70
C LEU A 295 23.05 8.33 13.58
N ARG A 296 21.77 8.60 13.30
CA ARG A 296 21.02 7.97 12.21
C ARG A 296 21.74 8.10 10.87
N ARG A 297 22.14 9.32 10.48
CA ARG A 297 22.88 9.56 9.22
C ARG A 297 24.19 8.79 9.13
N LYS A 298 24.91 8.68 10.26
CA LYS A 298 26.12 7.86 10.35
C LYS A 298 25.78 6.38 10.13
N LEU A 299 24.79 5.84 10.84
CA LEU A 299 24.41 4.43 10.73
C LEU A 299 23.88 4.08 9.33
N GLN A 300 23.08 4.94 8.70
CA GLN A 300 22.65 4.81 7.30
C GLN A 300 23.80 4.69 6.28
N SER A 301 24.97 5.23 6.62
CA SER A 301 26.13 5.24 5.71
C SER A 301 27.12 4.12 5.99
N TYR A 302 27.15 3.60 7.23
CA TYR A 302 28.22 2.72 7.71
C TYR A 302 27.73 1.39 8.30
N THR A 303 26.43 1.19 8.51
CA THR A 303 25.90 -0.12 8.88
C THR A 303 26.04 -1.07 7.70
N LEU A 304 26.57 -2.26 7.97
CA LEU A 304 26.94 -3.23 6.94
C LEU A 304 25.96 -4.41 6.94
N LEU A 305 25.78 -4.99 5.76
CA LEU A 305 25.17 -6.31 5.54
C LEU A 305 26.10 -7.07 4.60
N GLN A 306 26.53 -8.27 4.98
CA GLN A 306 27.59 -9.02 4.30
C GLN A 306 28.84 -8.16 4.05
N GLY A 307 29.24 -7.40 5.08
CA GLY A 307 30.40 -6.50 5.04
C GLY A 307 30.24 -5.24 4.18
N ARG A 308 29.04 -4.97 3.64
CA ARG A 308 28.78 -3.93 2.63
C ARG A 308 27.62 -3.00 2.99
N ALA A 309 27.82 -1.69 2.82
CA ALA A 309 26.79 -0.67 3.13
C ALA A 309 25.78 -0.48 1.98
N ASP A 310 26.17 -0.77 0.75
CA ASP A 310 25.29 -0.76 -0.42
C ASP A 310 24.27 -1.92 -0.36
N LEU A 311 24.69 -3.13 0.01
CA LEU A 311 23.76 -4.26 0.20
C LEU A 311 22.73 -3.99 1.30
N GLN A 312 23.15 -3.33 2.39
CA GLN A 312 22.23 -2.87 3.44
C GLN A 312 21.13 -1.97 2.86
N LYS A 313 21.49 -1.04 1.95
CA LYS A 313 20.53 -0.14 1.32
C LYS A 313 19.57 -0.91 0.41
N HIS A 314 20.09 -1.75 -0.48
CA HIS A 314 19.27 -2.61 -1.35
C HIS A 314 18.25 -3.42 -0.54
N PHE A 315 18.72 -4.09 0.51
CA PHE A 315 17.87 -4.88 1.40
C PHE A 315 16.78 -4.03 2.07
N ILE A 316 17.14 -2.93 2.74
CA ILE A 316 16.19 -2.09 3.47
C ILE A 316 15.17 -1.41 2.54
N TYR A 317 15.61 -0.93 1.38
CA TYR A 317 14.70 -0.33 0.41
C TYR A 317 13.72 -1.38 -0.12
N SER A 318 14.19 -2.59 -0.40
CA SER A 318 13.31 -3.68 -0.87
C SER A 318 12.32 -4.14 0.19
N VAL A 319 12.70 -4.18 1.48
CA VAL A 319 11.76 -4.39 2.60
C VAL A 319 10.71 -3.28 2.63
N ALA A 320 11.13 -2.01 2.66
CA ALA A 320 10.21 -0.88 2.75
C ALA A 320 9.24 -0.82 1.56
N LEU A 321 9.76 -1.04 0.34
CA LEU A 321 8.96 -1.05 -0.87
C LEU A 321 7.94 -2.18 -0.88
N GLN A 322 8.29 -3.39 -0.43
CA GLN A 322 7.34 -4.49 -0.32
C GLN A 322 6.20 -4.17 0.66
N LEU A 323 6.54 -3.54 1.78
CA LEU A 323 5.53 -3.12 2.76
C LEU A 323 4.63 -2.02 2.18
N PHE A 324 5.18 -1.07 1.43
CA PHE A 324 4.38 -0.02 0.79
C PHE A 324 3.55 -0.54 -0.40
N SER A 325 4.06 -1.51 -1.16
CA SER A 325 3.35 -2.08 -2.32
C SER A 325 2.21 -2.99 -1.93
N SER A 326 2.31 -3.67 -0.77
CA SER A 326 1.19 -4.42 -0.19
C SER A 326 -0.03 -3.53 0.08
N VAL A 327 0.17 -2.21 0.20
CA VAL A 327 -0.87 -1.21 0.44
C VAL A 327 -1.30 -0.53 -0.87
N SER A 328 -1.54 -1.27 -1.97
CA SER A 328 -2.18 -0.82 -3.24
C SER A 328 -1.78 0.57 -3.82
N ALA A 329 -0.67 1.17 -3.38
CA ALA A 329 -0.32 2.57 -3.64
C ALA A 329 0.55 2.67 -4.89
N SER A 330 -0.11 2.47 -6.05
CA SER A 330 0.53 2.39 -7.38
C SER A 330 1.42 3.61 -7.73
N ASP A 331 1.11 4.81 -7.25
CA ASP A 331 1.81 6.03 -7.66
C ASP A 331 3.11 6.29 -6.89
N ALA A 332 3.16 5.93 -5.61
CA ALA A 332 4.40 5.97 -4.84
C ALA A 332 5.43 5.04 -5.49
N ILE A 333 5.02 3.84 -5.89
CA ILE A 333 5.88 2.85 -6.58
C ILE A 333 6.49 3.43 -7.86
N GLY A 334 5.75 4.23 -8.63
CA GLY A 334 6.25 4.89 -9.84
C GLY A 334 7.36 5.90 -9.56
N GLU A 335 7.16 6.79 -8.58
CA GLU A 335 8.18 7.77 -8.16
C GLU A 335 9.39 7.10 -7.46
N PHE A 336 9.17 6.00 -6.74
CA PHE A 336 10.25 5.21 -6.14
C PHE A 336 11.02 4.41 -7.18
N LYS A 337 10.38 3.89 -8.24
CA LYS A 337 11.06 3.33 -9.41
C LYS A 337 11.89 4.38 -10.13
N GLU A 338 11.34 5.58 -10.37
CA GLU A 338 12.09 6.72 -10.94
C GLU A 338 13.32 7.07 -10.06
N PHE A 339 13.21 6.98 -8.73
CA PHE A 339 14.34 7.19 -7.81
C PHE A 339 15.40 6.08 -7.87
N ILE A 340 14.99 4.80 -7.88
CA ILE A 340 15.90 3.66 -8.08
C ILE A 340 16.59 3.77 -9.46
N ASP A 341 15.84 4.14 -10.50
CA ASP A 341 16.38 4.38 -11.84
C ASP A 341 17.27 5.62 -11.91
N SER A 342 17.05 6.63 -11.06
CA SER A 342 17.92 7.82 -10.98
C SER A 342 19.28 7.54 -10.34
N ASN A 343 19.41 6.40 -9.63
CA ASN A 343 20.68 5.89 -9.11
C ASN A 343 21.53 5.17 -10.18
N LYS A 344 21.18 5.24 -11.47
CA LYS A 344 22.01 4.80 -12.61
C LYS A 344 23.33 5.57 -12.77
N GLY A 345 23.68 6.44 -11.84
CA GLY A 345 24.98 7.12 -11.76
C GLY A 345 26.02 6.31 -10.98
N GLY A 346 26.52 5.21 -11.55
CA GLY A 346 27.90 4.75 -11.32
C GLY A 346 28.13 3.50 -10.45
N SER A 347 28.07 2.32 -11.08
CA SER A 347 28.86 1.10 -10.72
C SER A 347 28.63 -0.05 -11.73
N GLY A 348 27.44 -0.12 -12.34
CA GLY A 348 27.01 -1.21 -13.22
C GLY A 348 26.08 -2.21 -12.51
N PHE A 349 25.48 -3.14 -13.24
CA PHE A 349 24.59 -4.17 -12.69
C PHE A 349 25.37 -5.14 -11.77
N SER A 350 24.79 -5.47 -10.62
CA SER A 350 25.33 -6.42 -9.64
C SER A 350 24.30 -7.48 -9.26
N PHE A 351 24.70 -8.75 -9.30
CA PHE A 351 23.89 -9.86 -8.81
C PHE A 351 23.88 -9.92 -7.27
N ALA A 352 24.87 -9.33 -6.59
CA ALA A 352 24.85 -9.19 -5.14
C ALA A 352 23.76 -8.21 -4.69
N ASP A 353 23.62 -7.08 -5.39
CA ASP A 353 22.52 -6.12 -5.17
C ASP A 353 21.16 -6.80 -5.40
N LEU A 354 21.04 -7.59 -6.48
CA LEU A 354 19.81 -8.34 -6.78
C LEU A 354 19.47 -9.38 -5.70
N MET A 355 20.48 -10.06 -5.15
CA MET A 355 20.28 -10.99 -4.04
C MET A 355 19.76 -10.24 -2.81
N ALA A 356 20.34 -9.09 -2.47
CA ALA A 356 19.88 -8.27 -1.35
C ALA A 356 18.45 -7.76 -1.55
N ASP A 357 18.10 -7.33 -2.77
CA ASP A 357 16.75 -6.90 -3.11
C ASP A 357 15.73 -8.04 -2.93
N ARG A 358 16.02 -9.21 -3.49
CA ARG A 358 15.15 -10.40 -3.37
C ARG A 358 14.98 -10.87 -1.93
N ALA A 359 16.07 -10.88 -1.16
CA ALA A 359 16.04 -11.24 0.24
C ALA A 359 15.15 -10.30 1.06
N GLY A 360 15.32 -8.98 0.87
CA GLY A 360 14.51 -7.97 1.54
C GLY A 360 13.02 -8.06 1.20
N THR A 361 12.67 -8.21 -0.08
CA THR A 361 11.28 -8.40 -0.52
C THR A 361 10.67 -9.66 0.08
N ARG A 362 11.37 -10.80 -0.02
CA ARG A 362 10.86 -12.10 0.49
C ARG A 362 10.70 -12.08 2.01
N LEU A 363 11.63 -11.48 2.75
CA LEU A 363 11.51 -11.33 4.20
C LEU A 363 10.25 -10.53 4.58
N ALA A 364 10.02 -9.38 3.94
CA ALA A 364 8.88 -8.54 4.25
C ALA A 364 7.55 -9.25 3.96
N GLU A 365 7.47 -9.99 2.85
CA GLU A 365 6.32 -10.81 2.50
C GLU A 365 6.08 -11.92 3.55
N LEU A 366 7.10 -12.73 3.85
CA LEU A 366 6.97 -13.83 4.81
C LEU A 366 6.60 -13.35 6.21
N ALA A 367 7.13 -12.19 6.63
CA ALA A 367 6.87 -11.61 7.94
C ALA A 367 5.44 -11.08 8.11
N THR A 368 4.72 -10.79 7.01
CA THR A 368 3.47 -10.01 7.06
C THR A 368 2.27 -10.63 6.34
N THR A 369 2.45 -11.63 5.48
CA THR A 369 1.36 -12.21 4.69
C THR A 369 0.51 -13.24 5.44
N SER A 370 1.11 -14.05 6.34
CA SER A 370 0.37 -15.09 7.05
C SER A 370 0.76 -15.18 8.51
N GLN A 371 -0.22 -15.48 9.36
CA GLN A 371 -0.03 -15.56 10.80
C GLN A 371 1.01 -16.63 11.20
N PRO A 372 1.03 -17.84 10.60
CA PRO A 372 2.05 -18.85 10.92
C PRO A 372 3.46 -18.43 10.50
N ASN A 373 3.61 -17.81 9.31
CA ASN A 373 4.92 -17.34 8.85
C ASN A 373 5.40 -16.16 9.69
N ALA A 374 4.51 -15.23 10.06
CA ALA A 374 4.84 -14.08 10.89
C ALA A 374 5.47 -14.53 12.23
N ILE A 375 4.88 -15.51 12.92
CA ILE A 375 5.43 -16.04 14.18
C ILE A 375 6.79 -16.71 13.97
N LYS A 376 6.93 -17.53 12.92
CA LYS A 376 8.19 -18.22 12.61
C LYS A 376 9.31 -17.24 12.26
N VAL A 377 9.05 -16.29 11.36
CA VAL A 377 10.00 -15.26 10.97
C VAL A 377 10.39 -14.42 12.18
N GLN A 378 9.44 -14.08 13.05
CA GLN A 378 9.71 -13.34 14.27
C GLN A 378 10.71 -14.06 15.18
N GLY A 379 10.49 -15.35 15.46
CA GLY A 379 11.41 -16.16 16.26
C GLY A 379 12.79 -16.34 15.61
N LEU A 380 12.85 -16.49 14.28
CA LEU A 380 14.13 -16.57 13.56
C LEU A 380 14.89 -15.24 13.61
N LEU A 381 14.17 -14.12 13.42
CA LEU A 381 14.78 -12.79 13.44
C LEU A 381 15.26 -12.39 14.83
N ALA A 382 14.61 -12.84 15.90
CA ALA A 382 15.04 -12.61 17.28
C ALA A 382 16.42 -13.21 17.63
N HIS A 383 16.96 -14.07 16.77
CA HIS A 383 18.30 -14.67 16.91
C HIS A 383 19.19 -14.49 15.68
N ILE A 384 18.84 -13.57 14.78
CA ILE A 384 19.49 -13.44 13.48
C ILE A 384 20.95 -12.97 13.58
N THR A 385 21.75 -13.41 12.61
CA THR A 385 23.12 -12.98 12.33
C THR A 385 23.21 -12.43 10.92
N ASP A 386 24.36 -11.86 10.55
CA ASP A 386 24.53 -11.25 9.23
C ASP A 386 24.43 -12.29 8.10
N GLU A 387 24.97 -13.50 8.34
CA GLU A 387 25.02 -14.64 7.43
C GLU A 387 23.68 -15.37 7.30
N THR A 388 22.83 -15.23 8.31
CA THR A 388 21.48 -15.81 8.31
C THR A 388 20.42 -14.80 7.87
N LEU A 389 20.74 -13.51 7.84
CA LEU A 389 19.90 -12.46 7.25
C LEU A 389 20.10 -12.38 5.74
N LEU A 390 21.35 -12.43 5.25
CA LEU A 390 21.68 -12.48 3.83
C LEU A 390 22.81 -13.52 3.64
N PRO A 391 22.65 -14.50 2.73
CA PRO A 391 23.68 -15.51 2.50
C PRO A 391 24.92 -14.89 1.84
N SER A 392 26.01 -15.65 1.75
CA SER A 392 27.24 -15.16 1.12
C SER A 392 27.01 -14.75 -0.35
N ILE A 393 27.53 -13.57 -0.66
CA ILE A 393 27.56 -12.98 -2.00
C ILE A 393 28.73 -13.47 -2.85
N ASP A 394 29.61 -14.32 -2.30
CA ASP A 394 30.83 -14.76 -2.97
C ASP A 394 30.51 -15.47 -4.28
N GLY A 395 31.26 -15.11 -5.33
CA GLY A 395 31.11 -15.68 -6.66
C GLY A 395 29.98 -15.07 -7.52
N LEU A 396 29.19 -14.13 -6.99
CA LEU A 396 28.19 -13.42 -7.78
C LEU A 396 28.85 -12.39 -8.72
N PRO A 397 28.43 -12.29 -10.00
CA PRO A 397 28.97 -11.29 -10.92
C PRO A 397 28.55 -9.86 -10.54
N GLU A 398 29.48 -8.92 -10.60
CA GLU A 398 29.24 -7.51 -10.26
C GLU A 398 29.91 -6.53 -11.23
N GLY A 399 29.54 -5.25 -11.15
CA GLY A 399 30.18 -4.17 -11.93
C GLY A 399 29.94 -4.29 -13.44
N LEU A 400 28.84 -4.89 -13.85
CA LEU A 400 28.55 -5.14 -15.25
C LEU A 400 27.97 -3.88 -15.90
N SER A 401 28.70 -3.29 -16.85
CA SER A 401 28.12 -2.22 -17.67
C SER A 401 26.92 -2.73 -18.47
N SER A 402 25.99 -1.85 -18.86
CA SER A 402 24.83 -2.23 -19.67
C SER A 402 25.23 -3.02 -20.93
N LYS A 403 26.29 -2.58 -21.63
CA LYS A 403 26.83 -3.30 -22.80
C LYS A 403 27.36 -4.70 -22.48
N ARG A 404 28.04 -4.87 -21.34
CA ARG A 404 28.56 -6.19 -20.91
C ARG A 404 27.44 -7.11 -20.44
N PHE A 405 26.43 -6.53 -19.78
CA PHE A 405 25.24 -7.25 -19.37
C PHE A 405 24.47 -7.74 -20.59
N GLU A 406 24.18 -6.86 -21.56
CA GLU A 406 23.52 -7.21 -22.82
C GLU A 406 24.33 -8.22 -23.63
N ALA A 407 25.65 -8.06 -23.74
CA ALA A 407 26.47 -8.99 -24.52
C ALA A 407 26.54 -10.41 -23.92
N LYS A 408 26.46 -10.55 -22.59
CA LYS A 408 26.58 -11.84 -21.90
C LYS A 408 25.23 -12.49 -21.62
N TYR A 409 24.21 -11.68 -21.36
CA TYR A 409 22.90 -12.15 -20.94
C TYR A 409 21.81 -11.85 -21.96
N GLU A 410 22.07 -11.11 -23.05
CA GLU A 410 21.17 -10.74 -24.16
C GLU A 410 19.86 -10.04 -23.73
N ALA A 411 19.02 -10.73 -22.96
CA ALA A 411 17.80 -10.25 -22.32
C ALA A 411 17.57 -10.92 -20.95
N ILE A 412 16.63 -10.38 -20.15
CA ILE A 412 16.20 -10.90 -18.83
C ILE A 412 15.68 -12.36 -18.90
N HIS A 413 15.41 -12.87 -20.11
CA HIS A 413 14.93 -14.23 -20.35
C HIS A 413 16.01 -15.23 -20.80
N SER A 414 17.29 -14.83 -20.87
CA SER A 414 18.34 -15.78 -21.28
C SER A 414 18.55 -16.86 -20.23
N GLN A 415 18.93 -18.04 -20.70
CA GLN A 415 19.22 -19.19 -19.85
C GLN A 415 20.35 -18.88 -18.84
N ALA A 416 21.36 -18.12 -19.25
CA ALA A 416 22.48 -17.73 -18.38
C ALA A 416 22.05 -16.80 -17.24
N TYR A 417 21.13 -15.86 -17.50
CA TYR A 417 20.57 -15.00 -16.46
C TYR A 417 19.65 -15.79 -15.51
N GLN A 418 18.79 -16.63 -16.06
CA GLN A 418 17.89 -17.48 -15.27
C GLN A 418 18.66 -18.47 -14.38
N ALA A 419 19.78 -19.03 -14.85
CA ALA A 419 20.64 -19.88 -14.04
C ALA A 419 21.21 -19.15 -12.82
N LEU A 420 21.62 -17.88 -12.96
CA LEU A 420 22.07 -17.06 -11.84
C LEU A 420 20.93 -16.69 -10.88
N LEU A 421 19.72 -16.43 -11.41
CA LEU A 421 18.55 -16.25 -10.54
C LEU A 421 18.24 -17.49 -9.71
N LEU A 422 18.34 -18.67 -10.32
CA LEU A 422 18.14 -19.94 -9.61
C LEU A 422 19.22 -20.17 -8.56
N ASP A 423 20.49 -19.85 -8.84
CA ASP A 423 21.57 -19.89 -7.84
C ASP A 423 21.27 -18.96 -6.65
N ILE A 424 20.83 -17.73 -6.91
CA ILE A 424 20.41 -16.79 -5.87
C ILE A 424 19.25 -17.35 -5.04
N ASP A 425 18.20 -17.87 -5.70
CA ASP A 425 17.03 -18.42 -5.02
C ASP A 425 17.38 -19.66 -4.18
N GLN A 426 18.29 -20.49 -4.67
CA GLN A 426 18.80 -21.65 -3.95
C GLN A 426 19.55 -21.21 -2.69
N ARG A 427 20.51 -20.29 -2.80
CA ARG A 427 21.25 -19.73 -1.66
C ARG A 427 20.33 -19.12 -0.61
N LEU A 428 19.28 -18.42 -1.04
CA LEU A 428 18.27 -17.89 -0.11
C LEU A 428 17.52 -19.04 0.59
N SER A 429 17.08 -20.05 -0.15
CA SER A 429 16.33 -21.19 0.40
C SER A 429 17.13 -22.06 1.38
N GLU A 430 18.46 -22.00 1.39
CA GLU A 430 19.30 -22.67 2.38
C GLU A 430 19.15 -22.07 3.79
N LEU A 431 18.67 -20.83 3.88
CA LEU A 431 18.41 -20.18 5.16
C LEU A 431 16.97 -20.45 5.61
N ALA A 432 16.82 -20.92 6.85
CA ALA A 432 15.51 -21.20 7.46
C ALA A 432 14.55 -20.00 7.42
N LEU A 433 15.10 -18.77 7.38
CA LEU A 433 14.35 -17.52 7.23
C LEU A 433 13.55 -17.45 5.93
N TYR A 434 14.06 -18.02 4.83
CA TYR A 434 13.46 -17.90 3.50
C TYR A 434 12.81 -19.20 3.00
N ASP A 435 13.10 -20.37 3.58
CA ASP A 435 12.50 -21.67 3.18
C ASP A 435 10.99 -21.80 3.51
N LEU A 436 10.38 -20.77 4.11
CA LEU A 436 8.96 -20.73 4.35
C LEU A 436 8.19 -20.56 3.03
N LYS A 437 7.13 -21.36 2.83
CA LYS A 437 6.23 -21.19 1.68
C LYS A 437 5.38 -19.93 1.87
N SER A 438 5.36 -19.04 0.87
CA SER A 438 4.25 -18.10 0.71
C SER A 438 3.00 -18.92 0.37
N LEU A 439 1.92 -18.71 1.13
CA LEU A 439 0.66 -19.42 0.94
C LEU A 439 -0.20 -18.73 -0.10
#